data_AF-A0A9Q5EVP4-F1
#
_entry.id   AF-A0A9Q5EVP4-F1
#
_cell.length_a   1.000
_cell.length_b   1.000
_cell.length_c   1.000
_cell.angle_alpha   90.00
_cell.angle_beta   90.00
_cell.angle_gamma   90.00
#
_symmetry.space_group_name_H-M   'P 1'
#
loop_
_entity.id
_entity.type
_entity.pdbx_description
1 polymer ?
#
loop_
_entity_poly.entity_id
_entity_poly.type
_entity_poly.pdbx_seq_one_letter_code
_entity_poly.pdbx_strand_id
1 'polypeptide(L)'
;MNDPEQHFLPALVLVDTPGGPQMNPVPMCKEFSLHLWELGYRRQSELATKKFQRPYRGDQGTFNPAGKWVPLSTPDPEPVRIPDIKQLTEEENEAMLQQYRDAGMIPEAPPVDNFAEIVEIKR
;
A
#
# COMPACT_ATOMS: atom_id res chain seq x y z
N MET A 1 -18.15 8.97 9.86
CA MET A 1 -17.31 8.18 10.78
C MET A 1 -17.41 8.85 12.14
N ASN A 2 -17.82 8.12 13.18
CA ASN A 2 -18.17 8.69 14.48
C ASN A 2 -17.03 8.56 15.52
N ASP A 3 -15.81 8.33 15.05
CA ASP A 3 -14.61 8.29 15.87
C ASP A 3 -13.95 9.69 15.87
N PRO A 4 -13.91 10.41 17.00
CA PRO A 4 -13.33 11.76 17.10
C PRO A 4 -11.88 11.87 16.64
N GLU A 5 -11.03 10.89 16.97
CA GLU A 5 -9.60 10.93 16.61
C GLU A 5 -9.36 10.71 15.11
N GLN A 6 -10.29 10.03 14.45
CA GLN A 6 -10.19 9.68 13.04
C GLN A 6 -11.01 10.62 12.13
N HIS A 7 -11.92 11.42 12.70
CA HIS A 7 -12.94 12.15 11.95
C HIS A 7 -12.34 13.08 10.89
N PHE A 8 -11.28 13.80 11.24
CA PHE A 8 -10.58 14.75 10.37
C PHE A 8 -9.25 14.23 9.86
N LEU A 9 -8.80 13.05 10.32
CA LEU A 9 -7.46 12.53 10.06
C LEU A 9 -7.08 12.50 8.58
N PRO A 10 -7.94 12.04 7.63
CA PRO A 10 -7.58 12.05 6.21
C PRO A 10 -7.23 13.45 5.69
N ALA A 11 -7.97 14.48 6.12
CA ALA A 11 -7.77 15.86 5.68
C ALA A 11 -6.56 16.55 6.33
N LEU A 12 -6.05 15.99 7.43
CA LEU A 12 -4.91 16.54 8.17
C LEU A 12 -3.59 15.87 7.81
N VAL A 13 -3.61 14.58 7.46
CA VAL A 13 -2.37 13.83 7.20
C VAL A 13 -1.75 14.16 5.86
N LEU A 14 -2.54 14.23 4.78
CA LEU A 14 -2.06 14.65 3.47
C LEU A 14 -2.70 15.99 3.11
N VAL A 15 -1.94 17.07 3.19
CA VAL A 15 -2.40 18.42 2.82
C VAL A 15 -1.71 18.83 1.54
N ASP A 16 -2.50 19.22 0.53
CA ASP A 16 -1.97 19.73 -0.73
C ASP A 16 -1.54 21.19 -0.52
N THR A 17 -0.24 21.47 -0.58
CA THR A 17 0.32 22.81 -0.35
C THR A 17 1.02 23.34 -1.61
N PRO A 18 1.21 24.68 -1.72
CA PRO A 18 2.05 25.24 -2.78
C PRO A 18 3.49 24.69 -2.65
N GLY A 19 3.86 23.76 -3.52
CA GLY A 19 5.13 23.01 -3.46
C GLY A 19 4.97 21.49 -3.48
N GLY A 20 3.75 20.99 -3.31
CA GLY A 20 3.41 19.56 -3.41
C GLY A 20 2.67 19.04 -2.17
N PRO A 21 2.32 17.74 -2.15
CA PRO A 21 1.66 17.15 -0.99
C PRO A 21 2.58 17.14 0.23
N GLN A 22 2.13 17.75 1.32
CA GLN A 22 2.77 17.68 2.63
C GLN A 22 2.15 16.55 3.46
N MET A 23 3.02 15.70 4.00
CA MET A 23 2.67 14.66 4.97
C MET A 23 2.88 15.16 6.39
N ASN A 24 1.84 15.09 7.22
CA ASN A 24 1.91 15.43 8.63
C ASN A 24 1.96 14.15 9.51
N PRO A 25 2.64 14.16 10.67
CA PRO A 25 2.70 13.01 11.56
C PRO A 25 1.31 12.58 12.05
N VAL A 26 0.99 11.30 11.92
CA VAL A 26 -0.32 10.74 12.29
C VAL A 26 -0.70 11.00 13.76
N PRO A 27 0.18 10.81 14.76
CA PRO A 27 -0.19 11.05 16.16
C PRO A 27 -0.63 12.51 16.40
N MET A 28 0.11 13.47 15.85
CA MET A 28 -0.23 14.90 15.94
C MET A 28 -1.58 15.21 15.29
N CYS A 29 -1.87 14.60 14.14
CA CYS A 29 -3.13 14.83 13.43
C CYS A 29 -4.34 14.22 14.16
N LYS A 30 -4.17 13.14 14.92
CA LYS A 30 -5.22 12.58 15.79
C LYS A 30 -5.59 13.56 16.91
N GLU A 31 -4.59 14.14 17.57
CA GLU A 31 -4.80 15.16 18.61
C GLU A 31 -5.55 16.37 18.05
N PHE A 32 -5.19 16.82 16.85
CA PHE A 32 -5.91 17.90 16.16
C PHE A 32 -7.34 17.51 15.79
N SER A 33 -7.57 16.27 15.33
CA SER A 33 -8.92 15.78 15.02
C SER A 33 -9.81 15.78 16.26
N LEU A 34 -9.29 15.27 17.39
CA LEU A 34 -9.99 15.28 18.66
C LEU A 34 -10.31 16.71 19.12
N HIS A 35 -9.33 17.61 19.06
CA HIS A 35 -9.52 19.01 19.42
C HIS A 35 -10.64 19.68 18.61
N LEU A 36 -10.64 19.53 17.28
CA LEU A 36 -11.70 20.05 16.42
C LEU A 36 -13.06 19.46 16.76
N TRP A 37 -13.11 18.15 17.06
CA TRP A 37 -14.35 17.48 17.45
C TRP A 37 -14.93 18.04 18.75
N GLU A 38 -14.09 18.24 19.77
CA GLU A 38 -14.45 18.81 21.08
C GLU A 38 -14.92 20.26 20.97
N LEU A 39 -14.34 21.04 20.05
CA LEU A 39 -14.82 22.38 19.69
C LEU A 39 -16.15 22.38 18.93
N GLY A 40 -16.70 21.20 18.60
CA GLY A 40 -17.99 21.06 17.93
C GLY A 40 -17.92 21.11 16.40
N TYR A 41 -16.73 21.14 15.79
CA TYR A 41 -16.61 21.06 14.34
C TYR A 41 -17.07 19.69 13.84
N ARG A 42 -17.76 19.66 12.71
CA ARG A 42 -18.18 18.43 12.01
C ARG A 42 -17.93 18.59 10.52
N ARG A 43 -17.52 17.51 9.86
CA ARG A 43 -17.39 17.50 8.40
C ARG A 43 -18.77 17.46 7.74
N GLN A 44 -19.12 18.52 7.03
CA GLN A 44 -20.25 18.56 6.11
C GLN A 44 -19.83 17.91 4.79
N SER A 45 -20.05 16.60 4.66
CA SER A 45 -19.56 15.82 3.53
C SER A 45 -20.26 16.19 2.22
N GLU A 46 -21.51 16.65 2.32
CA GLU A 46 -22.34 17.18 1.25
C GLU A 46 -21.79 18.47 0.62
N LEU A 47 -20.98 19.23 1.37
CA LEU A 47 -20.30 20.43 0.86
C LEU A 47 -18.89 20.14 0.32
N ALA A 48 -18.41 18.91 0.41
CA ALA A 48 -17.07 18.56 -0.06
C ALA A 48 -17.00 18.69 -1.59
N THR A 49 -15.99 19.39 -2.10
CA THR A 49 -15.74 19.55 -3.54
C THR A 49 -14.60 18.65 -4.04
N LYS A 50 -13.88 18.00 -3.12
CA LYS A 50 -12.76 17.11 -3.40
C LYS A 50 -12.91 15.76 -2.70
N LYS A 51 -12.32 14.72 -3.29
CA LYS A 51 -12.13 13.40 -2.67
C LYS A 51 -10.64 13.04 -2.64
N PHE A 52 -10.27 12.19 -1.69
CA PHE A 52 -8.96 11.57 -1.68
C PHE A 52 -8.94 10.46 -2.74
N GLN A 53 -8.05 10.58 -3.72
CA GLN A 53 -7.75 9.52 -4.67
C GLN A 53 -6.52 8.76 -4.20
N ARG A 54 -6.68 7.44 -4.05
CA ARG A 54 -5.61 6.54 -3.66
C ARG A 54 -4.48 6.52 -4.70
N PRO A 55 -3.25 6.16 -4.29
CA PRO A 55 -2.12 5.99 -5.19
C PRO A 55 -2.43 4.96 -6.29
N TYR A 56 -1.91 5.22 -7.49
CA TYR A 56 -2.01 4.29 -8.62
C TYR A 56 -1.37 2.92 -8.33
N ARG A 57 -0.28 2.90 -7.56
CA ARG A 57 0.47 1.68 -7.19
C ARG A 57 1.04 1.79 -5.78
N GLY A 58 1.41 0.64 -5.20
CA GLY A 58 1.96 0.54 -3.86
C GLY A 58 0.89 0.50 -2.77
N ASP A 59 1.27 0.86 -1.54
CA ASP A 59 0.35 0.85 -0.39
C ASP A 59 -0.90 1.71 -0.66
N GLN A 60 -2.07 1.14 -0.40
CA GLN A 60 -3.36 1.76 -0.69
C GLN A 60 -3.93 2.55 0.51
N GLY A 61 -3.14 2.68 1.58
CA GLY A 61 -3.48 3.49 2.75
C GLY A 61 -3.60 4.98 2.45
N THR A 62 -4.40 5.68 3.25
CA THR A 62 -4.59 7.15 3.18
C THR A 62 -3.34 7.94 3.54
N PHE A 63 -2.30 7.27 4.04
CA PHE A 63 -1.03 7.88 4.46
C PHE A 63 0.07 7.73 3.40
N ASN A 64 -0.24 7.16 2.23
CA ASN A 64 0.71 7.09 1.14
C ASN A 64 0.81 8.47 0.45
N PRO A 65 2.00 9.10 0.41
CA PRO A 65 2.18 10.43 -0.19
C PRO A 65 1.96 10.46 -1.71
N ALA A 66 1.89 9.31 -2.36
CA ALA A 66 1.51 9.19 -3.77
C ALA A 66 -0.01 9.32 -4.00
N GLY A 67 -0.82 9.42 -2.93
CA GLY A 67 -2.22 9.79 -3.00
C GLY A 67 -2.39 11.29 -3.27
N LYS A 68 -3.59 11.72 -3.63
CA LYS A 68 -3.88 13.13 -3.93
C LYS A 68 -5.34 13.50 -3.71
N TRP A 69 -5.59 14.78 -3.40
CA TRP A 69 -6.94 15.33 -3.33
C TRP A 69 -7.37 15.85 -4.69
N VAL A 70 -8.37 15.21 -5.30
CA VAL A 70 -8.87 15.51 -6.65
C VAL A 70 -10.32 16.01 -6.61
N PRO A 71 -10.81 16.73 -7.64
CA PRO A 71 -12.23 17.03 -7.80
C PRO A 71 -13.10 15.76 -7.65
N LEU A 72 -14.31 15.90 -7.10
CA LEU A 72 -15.23 14.77 -6.94
C LEU A 72 -15.52 14.01 -8.24
N SER A 73 -15.56 14.74 -9.37
CA SER A 73 -15.83 14.18 -10.70
C SER A 73 -14.65 13.43 -11.31
N THR A 74 -13.46 13.49 -10.71
CA THR A 74 -12.30 12.76 -11.24
C THR A 74 -12.54 11.26 -11.11
N PRO A 75 -12.47 10.48 -12.20
CA PRO A 75 -12.62 9.03 -12.13
C PRO A 75 -11.48 8.42 -11.30
N ASP A 76 -11.77 7.33 -10.60
CA ASP A 76 -10.72 6.57 -9.92
C ASP A 76 -9.80 5.91 -10.95
N PRO A 77 -8.50 5.76 -10.66
CA PRO A 77 -7.59 5.12 -11.59
C PRO A 77 -7.94 3.64 -11.75
N GLU A 78 -7.73 3.12 -12.95
CA GLU A 78 -7.86 1.68 -13.20
C GLU A 78 -6.89 0.90 -12.28
N PRO A 79 -7.39 -0.13 -11.56
CA PRO A 79 -6.53 -0.92 -10.69
C PRO A 79 -5.41 -1.60 -11.49
N VAL A 80 -4.17 -1.41 -11.06
CA VAL A 80 -3.05 -2.19 -11.58
C VAL A 80 -3.22 -3.63 -11.13
N ARG A 81 -3.42 -4.54 -12.08
CA ARG A 81 -3.47 -5.97 -11.83
C ARG A 81 -2.10 -6.57 -12.09
N ILE A 82 -1.63 -7.39 -11.15
CA ILE A 82 -0.47 -8.23 -11.40
C ILE A 82 -0.80 -9.25 -12.50
N PRO A 83 0.19 -9.67 -13.32
CA PRO A 83 0.00 -10.75 -14.26
C PRO A 83 -0.51 -12.01 -13.56
N ASP A 84 -1.49 -12.70 -14.17
CA ASP A 84 -1.89 -14.03 -13.73
C ASP A 84 -0.96 -15.06 -14.37
N ILE A 85 -0.04 -15.60 -13.59
CA ILE A 85 0.97 -16.55 -14.07
C ILE A 85 0.37 -17.84 -14.65
N LYS A 86 -0.90 -18.16 -14.34
CA LYS A 86 -1.61 -19.31 -14.93
C LYS A 86 -2.06 -19.07 -16.37
N GLN A 87 -2.04 -17.81 -16.81
CA GLN A 87 -2.40 -17.42 -18.18
C GLN A 87 -1.17 -17.21 -19.07
N LEU A 88 0.04 -17.22 -18.48
CA LEU A 88 1.29 -17.13 -19.21
C LEU A 88 1.68 -18.48 -19.82
N THR A 89 2.38 -18.46 -20.95
CA THR A 89 3.02 -19.67 -21.48
C THR A 89 4.18 -20.12 -20.58
N GLU A 90 4.71 -21.31 -20.83
CA GLU A 90 5.87 -21.82 -20.09
C GLU A 90 7.10 -20.94 -20.33
N GLU A 91 7.33 -20.50 -21.57
CA GLU A 91 8.44 -19.62 -21.94
C GLU A 91 8.33 -18.24 -21.30
N GLU A 92 7.13 -17.68 -21.26
CA GLU A 92 6.86 -16.40 -20.59
C GLU A 92 7.10 -16.50 -19.08
N ASN A 93 6.65 -17.59 -18.46
CA ASN A 93 6.91 -17.86 -17.05
C ASN A 93 8.41 -18.01 -16.76
N GLU A 94 9.15 -18.75 -17.58
CA GLU A 94 10.60 -18.91 -17.39
C GLU A 94 11.34 -17.58 -17.58
N ALA A 95 10.92 -16.75 -18.55
CA ALA A 95 11.47 -15.41 -18.73
C ALA A 95 11.22 -14.50 -17.52
N MET A 96 10.05 -14.62 -16.88
CA MET A 96 9.75 -13.90 -15.63
C MET A 96 10.63 -14.42 -14.48
N LEU A 97 10.78 -15.74 -14.33
CA LEU A 97 11.65 -16.35 -13.30
C LEU A 97 13.10 -15.92 -13.47
N GLN A 98 13.60 -15.89 -14.71
CA GLN A 98 14.97 -15.47 -14.98
C GLN A 98 15.21 -14.01 -14.56
N GLN A 99 14.27 -13.10 -14.84
CA GLN A 99 14.35 -11.71 -14.35
C GLN A 99 14.43 -11.63 -12.83
N TYR A 100 13.68 -12.45 -12.10
CA TYR A 100 13.75 -12.48 -10.64
C TYR A 100 15.06 -13.08 -10.11
N ARG A 101 15.63 -14.09 -10.77
CA ARG A 101 16.96 -14.64 -10.44
C ARG A 101 18.06 -13.62 -10.70
N ASP A 102 18.06 -12.96 -11.86
CA ASP A 102 19.02 -11.92 -12.22
C ASP A 102 18.98 -10.73 -11.25
N ALA A 103 17.78 -10.42 -10.73
CA ALA A 103 17.58 -9.41 -9.68
C ALA A 103 17.94 -9.89 -8.26
N GLY A 104 18.38 -11.14 -8.09
CA GLY A 104 18.73 -11.74 -6.80
C GLY A 104 17.54 -11.97 -5.86
N MET A 105 16.30 -11.95 -6.38
CA MET A 105 15.08 -12.13 -5.60
C MET A 105 14.70 -13.61 -5.41
N ILE A 106 15.27 -14.49 -6.23
CA ILE A 106 15.19 -15.95 -6.11
C ILE A 106 16.62 -16.46 -5.91
N PRO A 107 17.05 -16.76 -4.67
CA PRO A 107 18.39 -17.27 -4.41
C PRO A 107 18.52 -18.71 -4.93
N GLU A 108 19.72 -19.09 -5.37
CA GLU A 108 20.02 -20.49 -5.61
C GLU A 108 19.90 -21.28 -4.29
N ALA A 109 19.27 -22.45 -4.38
CA ALA A 109 19.20 -23.33 -3.22
C ALA A 109 20.63 -23.71 -2.80
N PRO A 110 20.95 -23.69 -1.49
CA PRO A 110 22.24 -24.20 -1.05
C PRO A 110 22.36 -25.68 -1.44
N PRO A 111 23.58 -26.17 -1.73
CA PRO A 111 23.78 -27.58 -2.01
C PRO A 111 23.23 -28.41 -0.84
N VAL A 112 22.36 -29.36 -1.14
CA VAL A 112 21.84 -30.30 -0.15
C VAL A 112 22.87 -31.43 -0.02
N ASP A 113 23.52 -31.52 1.14
CA ASP A 113 24.37 -32.66 1.43
C ASP A 113 23.50 -33.92 1.57
N ASN A 114 23.61 -34.83 0.60
CA ASN A 114 22.96 -36.13 0.66
C ASN A 114 23.76 -37.04 1.61
N PHE A 115 23.32 -37.18 2.87
CA PHE A 115 23.85 -38.20 3.77
C PHE A 115 22.97 -39.45 3.71
N ALA A 116 23.52 -40.56 3.23
CA ALA A 116 22.98 -41.89 3.49
C ALA A 116 23.83 -42.53 4.59
N GLU A 117 23.22 -42.88 5.72
CA GLU A 117 23.88 -43.66 6.78
C GLU A 117 23.54 -45.14 6.60
N ILE A 118 24.57 -45.98 6.49
CA ILE A 118 24.40 -47.43 6.47
C ILE A 118 24.17 -47.89 7.91
N VAL A 119 22.94 -48.28 8.25
CA VAL A 119 22.63 -48.91 9.53
C VAL A 119 22.80 -50.42 9.39
N GLU A 120 23.90 -50.96 9.91
CA GLU A 120 24.06 -52.41 10.04
C GLU A 120 23.13 -52.95 11.12
N ILE A 121 22.05 -53.63 10.71
CA ILE A 121 21.17 -54.35 11.63
C ILE A 121 21.86 -55.68 12.00
N LYS A 122 22.39 -55.78 13.21
CA LYS A 122 22.88 -57.05 13.77
C LYS A 122 21.69 -57.98 14.05
N ARG A 123 21.73 -59.19 13.47
CA ARG A 123 20.82 -60.31 13.79
C ARG A 123 21.25 -61.01 15.08
#